data_AF-A0A352MTZ1-F1
#
_entry.id   AF-A0A352MTZ1-F1
#
_cell.length_a   1.000
_cell.length_b   1.000
_cell.length_c   1.000
_cell.angle_alpha   90.00
_cell.angle_beta   90.00
_cell.angle_gamma   90.00
#
_symmetry.space_group_name_H-M   'P 1'
#
loop_
_entity.id
_entity.type
_entity.pdbx_description
1 polymer ?
#
loop_
_entity_poly.entity_id
_entity_poly.type
_entity_poly.pdbx_seq_one_letter_code
_entity_poly.pdbx_strand_id
1 'polypeptide(L)'
;MNGIIVINKPKGITSHDVVYKVKKIFNEKVGHTGTLDPNATGVLPLLIGEGTKLSKYLIEHDKIYKVRLTLGKKTDTVDVEGNVIEEKEVYKELLTNENVR
;
A
#
# COMPACT_ATOMS: atom_id res chain seq x y z
N MET A 1 -3.25 4.35 25.50
CA MET A 1 -4.51 4.57 24.71
C MET A 1 -4.86 3.26 24.02
N ASN A 2 -6.14 2.89 23.93
CA ASN A 2 -6.59 1.67 23.25
C ASN A 2 -7.53 2.02 22.09
N GLY A 3 -7.30 1.49 20.90
CA GLY A 3 -8.22 1.71 19.78
C GLY A 3 -7.59 1.58 18.40
N ILE A 4 -8.23 2.22 17.42
CA ILE A 4 -7.84 2.23 16.00
C ILE A 4 -7.65 3.68 15.56
N ILE A 5 -6.56 3.96 14.85
CA ILE A 5 -6.32 5.24 14.18
C ILE A 5 -6.18 4.97 12.68
N VAL A 6 -6.97 5.68 11.87
CA VAL A 6 -6.87 5.60 10.41
C VAL A 6 -5.94 6.69 9.91
N ILE A 7 -4.83 6.29 9.28
CA ILE A 7 -3.85 7.22 8.73
C ILE A 7 -3.96 7.23 7.22
N ASN A 8 -3.92 8.43 6.62
CA ASN A 8 -3.62 8.57 5.20
C ASN A 8 -2.08 8.54 5.03
N LYS A 9 -1.52 7.37 4.74
CA LYS A 9 -0.07 7.18 4.57
C LYS A 9 0.40 8.02 3.37
N PRO A 10 1.38 8.91 3.54
CA PRO A 10 2.01 9.59 2.42
C PRO A 10 2.91 8.64 1.63
N LYS A 11 3.27 9.07 0.42
CA LYS A 11 4.23 8.38 -0.44
C LYS A 11 5.65 8.53 0.13
N GLY A 12 6.50 7.55 -0.09
CA GLY A 12 7.93 7.57 0.24
C GLY A 12 8.28 7.08 1.64
N ILE A 13 7.30 6.60 2.41
CA ILE A 13 7.54 5.98 3.73
C ILE A 13 6.92 4.60 3.81
N THR A 14 7.54 3.70 4.55
CA THR A 14 6.99 2.36 4.76
C THR A 14 5.83 2.38 5.74
N SER A 15 4.99 1.34 5.73
CA SER A 15 3.96 1.16 6.77
C SER A 15 4.59 1.00 8.17
N HIS A 16 5.81 0.44 8.23
CA HIS A 16 6.56 0.27 9.48
C HIS A 16 7.01 1.62 10.07
N ASP A 17 7.44 2.57 9.24
CA ASP A 17 7.84 3.91 9.69
C ASP A 17 6.67 4.63 10.39
N VAL A 18 5.46 4.46 9.86
CA VAL A 18 4.24 5.02 10.48
C VAL A 18 3.97 4.36 11.82
N VAL A 19 4.03 3.02 11.90
CA VAL A 19 3.87 2.28 13.16
C VAL A 19 4.90 2.74 14.19
N TYR A 20 6.17 2.87 13.79
CA TYR A 20 7.25 3.30 14.67
C TYR A 20 7.03 4.71 15.22
N LYS A 21 6.60 5.65 14.35
CA LYS A 21 6.29 7.02 14.78
C LYS A 21 5.14 7.06 15.78
N VAL A 22 4.06 6.33 15.52
CA VAL A 22 2.89 6.28 16.41
C VAL A 22 3.21 5.57 17.72
N LYS A 23 3.99 4.49 17.67
CA LYS A 23 4.50 3.80 18.86
C LYS A 23 5.28 4.74 19.77
N LYS A 24 6.14 5.61 19.21
CA LYS A 24 6.87 6.63 19.99
C LYS A 24 5.96 7.69 20.62
N ILE A 25 4.92 8.13 19.90
CA ILE A 25 4.00 9.17 20.39
C ILE A 25 3.17 8.65 21.56
N PHE A 26 2.63 7.44 21.44
CA PHE A 26 1.72 6.90 22.46
C PHE A 26 2.44 6.08 23.54
N ASN A 27 3.68 5.65 23.31
CA ASN A 27 4.43 4.72 24.16
C ASN A 27 3.65 3.41 24.43
N GLU A 28 3.02 2.87 23.39
CA GLU A 28 2.11 1.73 23.47
C GLU A 28 2.45 0.66 22.42
N LYS A 29 1.88 -0.54 22.55
CA LYS A 29 1.93 -1.54 21.47
C LYS A 29 1.17 -1.01 20.25
N VAL A 30 1.80 -1.01 19.08
CA VAL A 30 1.17 -0.57 17.82
C VAL A 30 1.40 -1.61 16.73
N GLY A 31 0.38 -1.87 15.92
CA GLY A 31 0.46 -2.66 14.69
C GLY A 31 -0.43 -2.07 13.59
N HIS A 32 -0.32 -2.59 12.37
CA HIS A 32 -1.20 -2.23 11.25
C HIS A 32 -1.99 -3.45 10.74
N THR A 33 -3.07 -3.22 10.00
CA THR A 33 -3.94 -4.30 9.48
C THR A 33 -3.66 -4.69 8.03
N GLY A 34 -2.64 -4.10 7.42
CA GLY A 34 -2.16 -4.45 6.09
C GLY A 34 -1.01 -3.54 5.70
N THR A 35 -0.07 -4.06 4.92
CA THR A 35 1.06 -3.27 4.43
C THR A 35 0.63 -2.50 3.19
N LEU A 36 0.87 -1.19 3.20
CA LEU A 36 0.92 -0.37 1.99
C LEU A 36 2.38 -0.20 1.56
N ASP A 37 2.63 -0.37 0.26
CA ASP A 37 3.95 -0.14 -0.33
C ASP A 37 4.45 1.28 -0.07
N PRO A 38 5.77 1.49 -0.03
CA PRO A 38 6.35 2.81 0.20
C PRO A 38 5.83 3.85 -0.80
N ASN A 39 5.70 3.45 -2.06
CA ASN A 39 5.23 4.29 -3.15
C ASN A 39 3.71 4.54 -3.15
N ALA A 40 2.94 3.71 -2.44
CA ALA A 40 1.49 3.87 -2.31
C ALA A 40 1.11 4.95 -1.30
N THR A 41 -0.05 5.58 -1.53
CA THR A 41 -0.70 6.49 -0.58
C THR A 41 -2.07 5.96 -0.20
N GLY A 42 -2.57 6.31 0.98
CA GLY A 42 -3.97 6.05 1.34
C GLY A 42 -4.14 5.42 2.71
N VAL A 43 -5.22 4.66 2.86
CA VAL A 43 -5.74 4.20 4.14
C VAL A 43 -4.84 3.14 4.78
N LEU A 44 -4.23 3.48 5.92
CA LEU A 44 -3.45 2.58 6.77
C LEU A 44 -4.05 2.58 8.19
N PRO A 45 -4.90 1.60 8.54
CA PRO A 45 -5.41 1.46 9.90
C PRO A 45 -4.30 0.96 10.83
N LEU A 46 -4.09 1.71 11.92
CA LEU A 46 -3.21 1.34 13.03
C LEU A 46 -4.03 0.93 14.24
N LEU A 47 -3.58 -0.11 14.91
CA LEU A 47 -4.16 -0.64 16.14
C LEU A 47 -3.23 -0.31 17.31
N ILE A 48 -3.77 0.24 18.39
CA ILE A 48 -3.00 0.73 19.54
C ILE A 48 -3.44 0.00 20.81
N GLY A 49 -2.48 -0.46 21.61
CA GLY A 49 -2.67 -1.16 22.86
C GLY A 49 -3.54 -2.40 22.68
N GLU A 50 -4.60 -2.49 23.46
CA GLU A 50 -5.59 -3.57 23.40
C GLU A 50 -6.31 -3.65 22.05
N GLY A 51 -6.36 -2.55 21.29
CA GLY A 51 -6.91 -2.54 19.92
C GLY A 51 -6.18 -3.50 18.98
N THR A 52 -4.91 -3.85 19.26
CA THR A 52 -4.15 -4.83 18.46
C THR A 52 -4.78 -6.23 18.44
N LYS A 53 -5.64 -6.56 19.41
CA LYS A 53 -6.40 -7.83 19.43
C LYS A 53 -7.46 -7.92 18.32
N LEU A 54 -7.83 -6.80 17.71
CA LEU A 54 -8.80 -6.73 16.63
C LEU A 54 -8.19 -7.01 15.24
N SER A 55 -6.86 -7.20 15.13
CA SER A 55 -6.17 -7.36 13.85
C SER A 55 -6.78 -8.46 12.97
N LYS A 56 -7.13 -9.60 13.57
CA LYS A 56 -7.72 -10.75 12.89
C LYS A 56 -9.03 -10.44 12.16
N TYR A 57 -9.79 -9.43 12.60
CA TYR A 57 -11.05 -9.05 11.95
C TYR A 57 -10.86 -8.05 10.80
N LEU A 58 -9.69 -7.41 10.72
CA LEU A 58 -9.44 -6.30 9.80
C LEU A 58 -8.45 -6.66 8.68
N ILE A 59 -7.60 -7.66 8.88
CA ILE A 59 -6.62 -8.12 7.88
C ILE A 59 -7.32 -8.68 6.63
N GLU A 60 -8.39 -9.45 6.84
CA GLU A 60 -9.13 -10.14 5.78
C GLU A 60 -10.20 -9.28 5.10
N HIS A 61 -10.31 -8.00 5.48
CA HIS A 61 -11.28 -7.12 4.85
C HIS A 61 -10.86 -6.74 3.43
N ASP A 62 -11.87 -6.59 2.57
CA ASP A 62 -11.72 -6.10 1.20
C ASP A 62 -11.02 -4.74 1.17
N LYS A 63 -10.18 -4.55 0.15
CA LYS A 63 -9.40 -3.34 -0.08
C LYS A 63 -9.63 -2.86 -1.50
N ILE A 64 -9.84 -1.56 -1.68
CA ILE A 64 -10.08 -0.95 -2.98
C ILE A 64 -8.88 -0.06 -3.31
N TYR A 65 -8.33 -0.24 -4.51
CA TYR A 65 -7.17 0.50 -4.98
C TYR A 65 -7.51 1.26 -6.26
N LYS A 66 -6.95 2.46 -6.39
CA LYS A 66 -6.87 3.18 -7.65
C LYS A 66 -5.43 3.16 -8.12
N VAL A 67 -5.17 2.46 -9.21
CA VAL A 67 -3.83 2.27 -9.76
C VAL A 67 -3.69 2.95 -11.11
N ARG A 68 -2.46 3.29 -11.49
CA ARG A 68 -2.08 3.66 -12.85
C ARG A 68 -1.01 2.70 -13.31
N LEU A 69 -1.24 2.05 -14.45
CA LEU A 69 -0.33 1.08 -15.04
C LEU A 69 0.31 1.67 -16.29
N THR A 70 1.53 1.23 -16.58
CA THR A 70 2.25 1.53 -17.83
C THR A 70 2.41 0.22 -18.60
N LEU A 71 1.79 0.13 -19.77
CA LEU A 71 1.94 -1.02 -20.65
C LEU A 71 3.25 -0.93 -21.44
N GLY A 72 3.83 -2.08 -21.79
CA GLY A 72 5.06 -2.17 -22.59
C GLY A 72 6.36 -2.05 -21.80
N LYS A 73 6.32 -1.79 -20.48
CA LYS A 73 7.51 -1.79 -19.62
C LYS A 73 7.35 -2.81 -18.51
N LYS A 74 8.39 -3.61 -18.29
CA LYS A 74 8.51 -4.53 -17.17
C LYS A 74 9.71 -4.13 -16.32
N THR A 75 9.51 -4.06 -15.01
CA THR A 75 10.56 -3.76 -14.04
C THR A 75 10.81 -4.95 -13.12
N ASP A 76 11.99 -4.98 -12.48
CA ASP A 76 12.37 -6.03 -11.52
C ASP A 76 11.55 -6.01 -10.21
N THR A 77 11.03 -4.84 -9.81
CA THR A 77 10.15 -4.68 -8.63
C THR A 77 8.66 -4.72 -8.96
N VAL A 78 8.28 -4.86 -10.24
CA VAL A 78 6.88 -4.84 -10.70
C VAL A 78 6.17 -3.49 -10.44
N ASP A 79 6.94 -2.44 -10.16
CA ASP A 79 6.45 -1.07 -10.04
C ASP A 79 7.42 -0.06 -10.68
N VAL A 80 7.16 1.22 -10.50
CA VAL A 80 7.94 2.31 -11.12
C VAL A 80 9.28 2.59 -10.43
N GLU A 81 9.58 1.96 -9.28
CA GLU A 81 10.83 2.19 -8.55
C GLU A 81 11.94 1.22 -9.01
N GLY A 82 11.59 0.13 -9.69
CA GLY A 82 12.52 -0.87 -10.19
C GLY A 82 13.23 -0.51 -11.50
N ASN A 83 14.27 -1.28 -11.82
CA ASN A 83 14.98 -1.16 -13.09
C ASN A 83 14.17 -1.82 -14.21
N VAL A 84 14.16 -1.21 -15.39
CA VAL A 84 13.52 -1.80 -16.58
C VAL A 84 14.32 -3.03 -17.01
N ILE A 85 13.66 -4.18 -17.02
CA ILE A 85 14.23 -5.47 -17.44
C ILE A 85 13.72 -5.91 -18.82
N GLU A 86 12.61 -5.34 -19.28
CA GLU A 86 12.04 -5.59 -20.60
C GLU A 86 11.22 -4.38 -21.05
N GLU A 87 11.38 -3.97 -22.30
CA GLU A 87 10.59 -2.92 -22.92
C GLU A 87 10.12 -3.35 -24.31
N LYS A 88 8.85 -3.11 -24.61
CA LYS A 88 8.18 -3.43 -25.87
C LYS A 88 7.34 -2.24 -26.30
N GLU A 89 7.33 -2.00 -27.61
CA GLU A 89 6.50 -0.95 -28.20
C GLU A 89 5.01 -1.27 -28.05
N VAL A 90 4.23 -0.26 -27.69
CA VAL A 90 2.78 -0.36 -27.52
C VAL A 90 2.11 0.50 -28.58
N TYR A 91 1.54 -0.16 -29.57
CA TYR A 91 0.78 0.47 -30.65
C TYR A 91 -0.58 0.94 -30.14
N LYS A 92 -0.88 2.24 -30.34
CA LYS A 92 -2.11 2.86 -29.83
C LYS A 92 -3.37 2.21 -30.40
N GLU A 93 -3.29 1.71 -31.63
CA GLU A 93 -4.38 1.02 -32.31
C GLU A 93 -4.82 -0.25 -31.54
N LEU A 94 -3.91 -0.83 -30.76
CA LEU A 94 -4.18 -2.02 -29.95
C LEU A 94 -4.75 -1.70 -28.56
N LEU A 95 -4.76 -0.43 -28.12
CA LEU A 95 -5.27 0.00 -26.82
C LEU A 95 -6.80 0.16 -26.81
N THR A 96 -7.50 -0.89 -27.25
CA THR A 96 -8.96 -0.96 -27.20
C THR A 96 -9.42 -1.57 -25.87
N ASN A 97 -10.67 -1.31 -25.48
CA ASN A 97 -11.25 -1.92 -24.28
C ASN A 97 -11.32 -3.45 -24.36
N GLU A 98 -11.38 -4.02 -25.57
CA GLU A 98 -11.39 -5.47 -25.79
C GLU A 98 -10.02 -6.09 -25.50
N ASN A 99 -8.94 -5.40 -25.86
CA ASN A 99 -7.57 -5.91 -25.69
C ASN A 99 -6.99 -5.65 -24.28
N VAL A 100 -7.60 -4.76 -23.49
CA VAL A 100 -7.05 -4.29 -22.20
C VAL A 100 -7.93 -4.70 -21.00
N ARG A 101 -9.14 -5.26 -21.24
CA ARG A 101 -9.98 -5.86 -20.20
C ARG A 101 -9.60 -7.32 -19.94
#